data_AF-F4CTH9-F1
#
_entry.id   AF-F4CTH9-F1
#
_cell.length_a   1.000
_cell.length_b   1.000
_cell.length_c   1.000
_cell.angle_alpha   90.00
_cell.angle_beta   90.00
_cell.angle_gamma   90.00
#
_symmetry.space_group_name_H-M   'P 1'
#
loop_
_entity.id
_entity.type
_entity.pdbx_description
1 polymer ?
#
loop_
_entity_poly.entity_id
_entity_poly.type
_entity_poly.pdbx_seq_one_letter_code
_entity_poly.pdbx_strand_id
1 'polypeptide(L)'
;MVAEVVLDGVLGDGGEAVLRVWELPAGQAAGALAESLPAVLRFAVGGLGAARVRWPGATDELAASCGFSSDPRAQLTTAAPGD
;
A
#
# COMPACT_ATOMS: atom_id res chain seq x y z
N MET A 1 -15.48 -10.61 7.97
CA MET A 1 -14.43 -9.73 7.40
C MET A 1 -13.54 -9.31 8.56
N VAL A 2 -12.22 -9.54 8.47
CA VAL A 2 -11.26 -9.24 9.56
C VAL A 2 -10.30 -8.09 9.22
N ALA A 3 -10.19 -7.77 7.93
CA ALA A 3 -9.45 -6.64 7.41
C ALA A 3 -10.16 -6.11 6.15
N GLU A 4 -9.98 -4.83 5.86
CA GLU A 4 -10.43 -4.16 4.66
C GLU A 4 -9.30 -3.27 4.12
N VAL A 5 -9.13 -3.29 2.79
CA VAL A 5 -8.15 -2.48 2.08
C VAL A 5 -8.85 -1.73 0.95
N VAL A 6 -8.68 -0.41 0.92
CA VAL A 6 -9.28 0.47 -0.08
C VAL A 6 -8.17 1.26 -0.77
N LEU A 7 -8.19 1.25 -2.10
CA LEU A 7 -7.38 2.12 -2.95
C LEU A 7 -8.26 3.25 -3.47
N ASP A 8 -7.92 4.49 -3.09
CA ASP A 8 -8.62 5.71 -3.48
C ASP A 8 -7.77 6.54 -4.46
N GLY A 9 -8.39 7.33 -5.34
CA GLY A 9 -7.70 8.37 -6.09
C GLY A 9 -6.99 7.96 -7.41
N VAL A 10 -7.13 6.73 -7.88
CA VAL A 10 -6.44 6.20 -9.08
C VAL A 10 -6.78 6.92 -10.41
N LEU A 11 -7.76 7.82 -10.44
CA LEU A 11 -8.21 8.48 -11.67
C LEU A 11 -7.79 9.95 -11.68
N GLY A 12 -6.59 10.23 -12.19
CA GLY A 12 -6.14 11.59 -12.49
C GLY A 12 -4.68 11.67 -12.98
N ASP A 13 -4.34 12.77 -13.65
CA ASP A 13 -3.05 13.08 -14.30
C ASP A 13 -1.78 12.89 -13.43
N GLY A 14 -1.92 12.69 -12.12
CA GLY A 14 -0.80 12.55 -11.17
C GLY A 14 -0.42 11.11 -10.79
N GLY A 15 -1.20 10.09 -11.16
CA GLY A 15 -0.88 8.68 -10.88
C GLY A 15 -0.69 8.33 -9.40
N GLU A 16 -1.30 9.07 -8.47
CA GLU A 16 -1.19 8.84 -7.03
C GLU A 16 -2.44 8.11 -6.51
N ALA A 17 -2.25 7.02 -5.78
CA ALA A 17 -3.30 6.30 -5.07
C ALA A 17 -3.12 6.45 -3.55
N VAL A 18 -4.23 6.61 -2.83
CA VAL A 18 -4.24 6.64 -1.36
C VAL A 18 -4.80 5.31 -0.85
N LEU A 19 -3.98 4.61 -0.07
CA LEU A 19 -4.31 3.37 0.59
C LEU A 19 -4.94 3.66 1.95
N ARG A 20 -6.16 3.19 2.16
CA ARG A 20 -6.83 3.17 3.46
C ARG A 20 -6.99 1.75 3.92
N VAL A 21 -6.64 1.49 5.17
CA VAL A 21 -6.62 0.16 5.73
C VAL A 21 -7.33 0.16 7.07
N TRP A 22 -8.15 -0.85 7.26
CA TRP A 22 -8.80 -1.14 8.54
C TRP A 22 -8.63 -2.61 8.86
N GLU A 23 -8.31 -2.93 10.11
CA GLU A 23 -8.11 -4.32 10.54
C GLU A 23 -8.55 -4.52 11.99
N LEU A 24 -9.26 -5.62 12.23
CA LEU A 24 -9.64 -6.06 13.57
C LEU A 24 -8.44 -6.74 14.27
N PRO A 25 -8.41 -6.78 15.61
CA PRO A 25 -7.35 -7.49 16.34
C PRO A 25 -7.15 -8.95 15.92
N ALA A 26 -8.24 -9.64 15.54
CA ALA A 26 -8.18 -11.00 15.01
C ALA A 26 -7.49 -11.10 13.64
N GLY A 27 -7.58 -10.05 12.80
CA GLY A 27 -6.85 -9.95 11.53
C GLY A 27 -5.36 -9.72 11.77
N GLN A 28 -5.02 -8.83 12.70
CA GLN A 28 -3.62 -8.56 13.09
C GLN A 28 -2.92 -9.83 13.60
N ALA A 29 -3.59 -10.58 14.50
CA ALA A 29 -3.06 -11.82 15.03
C ALA A 29 -2.86 -12.91 13.96
N ALA A 30 -3.63 -12.83 12.86
CA ALA A 30 -3.52 -13.73 11.72
C ALA A 30 -2.58 -13.22 10.62
N GLY A 31 -2.03 -12.00 10.74
CA GLY A 31 -1.20 -11.38 9.71
C GLY A 31 -1.95 -11.08 8.40
N ALA A 32 -3.26 -10.89 8.45
CA ALA A 32 -4.11 -10.84 7.25
C ALA A 32 -3.70 -9.73 6.26
N LEU A 33 -3.35 -8.54 6.77
CA LEU A 33 -2.81 -7.47 5.94
C LEU A 33 -1.43 -7.79 5.37
N ALA A 34 -0.52 -8.33 6.17
CA ALA A 34 0.84 -8.64 5.71
C ALA A 34 0.84 -9.61 4.52
N GLU A 35 -0.10 -10.57 4.50
CA GLU A 35 -0.26 -11.49 3.37
C GLU A 35 -0.92 -10.85 2.14
N SER A 36 -1.91 -9.98 2.35
CA SER A 36 -2.77 -9.48 1.26
C SER A 36 -2.24 -8.20 0.60
N LEU A 37 -1.62 -7.31 1.37
CA LEU A 37 -1.21 -5.99 0.91
C LEU A 37 -0.23 -6.02 -0.28
N PRO A 38 0.77 -6.93 -0.34
CA PRO A 38 1.69 -6.98 -1.48
C PRO A 38 1.00 -7.18 -2.82
N ALA A 39 -0.07 -7.99 -2.87
CA ALA A 39 -0.84 -8.20 -4.09
C ALA A 39 -1.63 -6.95 -4.48
N VAL A 40 -2.22 -6.25 -3.50
CA VAL A 40 -2.95 -4.99 -3.73
C VAL A 40 -2.02 -3.91 -4.26
N LEU A 41 -0.81 -3.79 -3.72
CA LEU A 41 0.19 -2.81 -4.18
C LEU A 41 0.67 -3.11 -5.60
N ARG A 42 0.92 -4.39 -5.92
CA ARG A 42 1.24 -4.80 -7.31
C ARG A 42 0.12 -4.45 -8.28
N PHE A 43 -1.13 -4.64 -7.87
CA PHE A 43 -2.27 -4.26 -8.69
C PHE A 43 -2.39 -2.74 -8.87
N ALA A 44 -2.17 -1.96 -7.80
CA ALA A 44 -2.19 -0.50 -7.88
C ALA A 44 -1.14 0.02 -8.88
N VAL A 45 0.08 -0.51 -8.83
CA VAL A 45 1.15 -0.08 -9.73
C VAL A 45 0.95 -0.62 -11.14
N GLY A 46 0.81 -1.94 -11.29
CA GLY A 46 0.84 -2.59 -12.61
C GLY A 46 -0.51 -2.65 -13.31
N GLY A 47 -1.60 -2.79 -12.56
CA GLY A 47 -2.95 -2.90 -13.11
C GLY A 47 -3.63 -1.54 -13.27
N LEU A 48 -3.39 -0.63 -12.34
CA LEU A 48 -4.02 0.70 -12.32
C LEU A 48 -3.09 1.84 -12.79
N GLY A 49 -1.79 1.57 -12.93
CA GLY A 49 -0.82 2.59 -13.36
C GLY A 49 -0.50 3.64 -12.29
N ALA A 50 -0.72 3.33 -11.02
CA ALA A 50 -0.33 4.23 -9.94
C ALA A 50 1.20 4.32 -9.88
N ALA A 51 1.74 5.48 -10.25
CA ALA A 51 3.15 5.82 -10.08
C ALA A 51 3.53 5.91 -8.60
N ARG A 52 2.54 6.08 -7.72
CA ARG A 52 2.75 6.32 -6.29
C ARG A 52 1.57 5.81 -5.47
N VAL A 53 1.87 5.11 -4.37
CA VAL A 53 0.87 4.74 -3.36
C VAL A 53 1.25 5.39 -2.03
N ARG A 54 0.29 6.08 -1.41
CA ARG A 54 0.44 6.70 -0.08
C ARG A 54 -0.43 5.97 0.93
N TRP A 55 0.13 5.66 2.09
CA TRP A 55 -0.61 5.03 3.18
C TRP A 55 -0.57 5.89 4.44
N PRO A 56 -1.51 6.84 4.60
CA PRO A 56 -1.59 7.63 5.82
C PRO A 56 -1.99 6.72 7.00
N GLY A 57 -1.21 6.78 8.08
CA GLY A 57 -1.48 6.02 9.30
C GLY A 57 -0.95 4.58 9.32
N ALA A 58 -0.08 4.21 8.37
CA ALA A 58 0.66 2.95 8.47
C ALA A 58 1.54 2.94 9.73
N THR A 59 1.63 1.79 10.40
CA THR A 59 2.68 1.57 11.42
C THR A 59 4.00 1.27 10.72
N ASP A 60 5.11 1.77 11.24
CA ASP A 60 6.45 1.58 10.65
C ASP A 60 6.78 0.11 10.36
N GLU A 61 6.41 -0.80 11.26
CA GLU A 61 6.72 -2.22 11.13
C GLU A 61 5.96 -2.88 9.96
N LEU A 62 4.66 -2.59 9.81
CA LEU A 62 3.85 -3.13 8.73
C LEU A 62 4.18 -2.46 7.39
N ALA A 63 4.41 -1.15 7.41
CA ALA A 63 4.87 -0.39 6.24
C ALA A 63 6.17 -0.98 5.68
N ALA A 64 7.18 -1.20 6.54
CA ALA A 64 8.46 -1.78 6.14
C ALA A 64 8.30 -3.19 5.56
N SER A 65 7.45 -4.03 6.17
CA SER A 65 7.18 -5.40 5.69
C SER A 65 6.57 -5.44 4.28
N CYS A 66 5.87 -4.37 3.89
CA CYS A 66 5.24 -4.23 2.58
C CYS A 66 6.07 -3.40 1.59
N GLY A 67 7.31 -3.06 1.94
CA GLY A 67 8.22 -2.29 1.08
C GLY A 67 7.94 -0.78 1.04
N PHE A 68 7.10 -0.25 1.94
CA PHE A 68 7.01 1.18 2.17
C PHE A 68 8.23 1.66 2.95
N SER A 69 8.68 2.86 2.63
CA SER A 69 9.72 3.54 3.38
C SER A 69 9.06 4.47 4.41
N SER A 70 9.63 4.56 5.61
CA SER A 70 9.06 5.28 6.76
C SER A 70 9.27 6.80 6.72
N ASP A 71 9.91 7.32 5.68
CA ASP A 71 9.97 8.76 5.49
C ASP A 71 8.56 9.27 5.13
N PRO A 72 8.03 10.32 5.78
CA PRO A 72 6.71 10.88 5.46
C PRO A 72 6.63 11.45 4.02
N ARG A 73 7.76 11.54 3.31
CA ARG A 73 7.87 11.76 1.86
C ARG A 73 8.27 10.50 1.07
N ALA A 74 8.80 9.43 1.69
CA ALA A 74 9.11 8.19 1.00
C ALA A 74 7.85 7.34 0.82
N GLN A 75 7.17 7.76 -0.21
CA GLN A 75 6.26 7.00 -1.04
C GLN A 75 6.82 5.61 -1.35
N LEU A 76 5.92 4.67 -1.61
CA LEU A 76 6.27 3.49 -2.38
C LEU A 76 6.68 3.97 -3.79
N THR A 77 7.96 4.26 -3.98
CA THR A 77 8.54 4.56 -5.30
C THR A 77 8.89 3.23 -5.92
N THR A 78 8.17 2.85 -6.97
CA THR A 78 8.60 1.78 -7.85
C THR A 78 9.88 2.27 -8.50
N ALA A 79 11.03 1.81 -8.00
CA ALA A 79 12.25 1.91 -8.78
C ALA A 79 11.94 1.21 -10.11
N ALA A 80 11.97 1.96 -11.21
CA ALA A 80 11.90 1.35 -12.52
C ALA A 80 12.97 0.24 -12.56
N PRO A 81 12.66 -0.95 -13.09
CA PRO A 81 13.70 -1.94 -13.34
C PRO A 81 14.77 -1.25 -14.19
N GLY A 82 16.02 -1.30 -13.70
CA GLY A 82 17.14 -0.56 -14.25
C GLY A 82 17.37 -0.77 -15.75
N ASP A 83 17.98 0.27 -16.33
CA ASP A 83 18.63 0.37 -17.64
C ASP A 83 19.40 -0.91 -18.06
#